data_AF-A0A9E3A7T7-F1
#
_entry.id   AF-A0A9E3A7T7-F1
#
_cell.length_a   1.000
_cell.length_b   1.000
_cell.length_c   1.000
_cell.angle_alpha   90.00
_cell.angle_beta   90.00
_cell.angle_gamma   90.00
#
_symmetry.space_group_name_H-M   'P 1'
#
loop_
_entity.id
_entity.type
_entity.pdbx_description
1 polymer ?
#
loop_
_entity_poly.entity_id
_entity_poly.type
_entity_poly.pdbx_seq_one_letter_code
_entity_poly.pdbx_strand_id
1 'polypeptide(L)' 'MEPGTGVGDVLVRIERRGERVHAAIENPHLEQGGQRAGNRMALDNIRERLALFFDAEARLETHVANSRYRVEIEIPYRRA' A
#
# COMPACT_ATOMS: atom_id res chain seq x y z
N MET A 1 17.19 -20.96 14.27
CA MET A 1 15.99 -20.37 13.62
C MET A 1 16.50 -19.44 12.54
N GLU A 2 16.69 -19.96 11.33
CA GLU A 2 17.17 -19.17 10.19
C GLU A 2 15.95 -18.49 9.55
N PRO A 3 15.98 -17.16 9.29
CA PRO A 3 14.87 -16.50 8.61
C PRO A 3 14.81 -17.00 7.17
N GLY A 4 13.67 -17.55 6.76
CA GLY A 4 13.43 -17.98 5.39
C GLY A 4 13.55 -16.78 4.46
N THR A 5 14.58 -16.78 3.62
CA THR A 5 14.86 -15.79 2.57
C THR A 5 13.90 -16.01 1.39
N GLY A 6 12.60 -15.91 1.62
CA GLY A 6 11.64 -15.76 0.54
C GLY A 6 11.80 -14.36 -0.03
N VAL A 7 12.54 -14.20 -1.13
CA VAL A 7 12.59 -12.96 -1.89
C VAL A 7 11.18 -12.73 -2.45
N GLY A 8 10.39 -11.97 -1.72
CA GLY A 8 9.10 -11.52 -2.18
C GLY A 8 9.28 -10.23 -2.96
N ASP A 9 9.17 -10.27 -4.29
CA ASP A 9 9.26 -9.06 -5.11
C ASP A 9 8.12 -8.09 -4.76
N VAL A 10 8.49 -6.94 -4.19
CA VAL A 10 7.57 -5.82 -3.94
C VAL A 10 7.50 -4.98 -5.20
N LEU A 11 6.34 -4.94 -5.84
CA LEU A 11 6.10 -4.06 -6.98
C LEU A 11 5.50 -2.74 -6.48
N VAL A 12 6.16 -1.63 -6.77
CA VAL A 12 5.60 -0.30 -6.54
C VAL A 12 5.41 0.40 -7.87
N ARG A 13 4.18 0.82 -8.16
CA ARG A 13 3.83 1.62 -9.34
C ARG A 13 3.25 2.94 -8.88
N ILE A 14 3.77 4.04 -9.41
CA ILE A 14 3.21 5.37 -9.19
C ILE A 14 2.99 5.99 -10.56
N GLU A 15 1.76 6.41 -10.82
CA GLU A 15 1.37 7.01 -12.08
C GLU A 15 0.47 8.22 -11.83
N ARG A 16 0.67 9.28 -12.62
CA ARG A 16 -0.20 10.45 -12.61
C ARG A 16 -1.24 10.30 -13.72
N ARG A 17 -2.52 10.40 -13.36
CA ARG A 17 -3.66 10.43 -14.27
C ARG A 17 -4.38 11.77 -14.13
N GLY A 18 -4.07 12.70 -15.03
CA GLY A 18 -4.64 14.06 -15.02
C GLY A 18 -4.27 14.82 -13.75
N GLU A 19 -5.27 15.12 -12.93
CA GLU A 19 -5.15 15.81 -11.64
C GLU A 19 -5.10 14.85 -10.44
N ARG A 20 -4.89 13.55 -10.67
CA ARG A 20 -4.78 12.55 -9.60
C ARG A 20 -3.50 11.73 -9.75
N VAL A 21 -2.96 11.27 -8.62
CA VAL A 21 -1.84 10.32 -8.56
C VAL A 21 -2.37 9.01 -8.02
N HIS A 22 -2.07 7.92 -8.73
CA HIS A 22 -2.36 6.56 -8.33
C HIS A 22 -1.06 5.88 -7.96
N ALA A 23 -0.96 5.38 -6.74
CA ALA A 23 0.14 4.55 -6.29
C ALA A 23 -0.41 3.16 -5.95
N ALA A 24 0.14 2.13 -6.59
CA ALA A 24 -0.18 0.74 -6.32
C ALA A 24 1.06 0.02 -5.76
N ILE A 25 0.87 -0.72 -4.68
CA ILE A 25 1.92 -1.52 -4.04
C ILE A 25 1.43 -2.96 -4.04
N GLU A 26 2.19 -3.88 -4.62
CA GLU A 26 1.88 -5.31 -4.65
C GLU A 26 2.98 -6.12 -4.00
N ASN A 27 2.63 -6.83 -2.92
CA ASN A 27 3.53 -7.71 -2.20
C ASN A 27 3.00 -9.15 -2.30
N PRO A 28 3.84 -10.16 -2.55
CA PRO A 28 3.42 -11.55 -2.42
C PRO A 28 3.02 -11.81 -0.96
N HIS A 29 1.82 -12.36 -0.78
CA HIS A 29 1.28 -12.77 0.50
C HIS A 29 1.84 -14.16 0.84
N LEU A 30 3.04 -14.19 1.38
CA LEU A 30 3.64 -15.40 1.95
C LEU A 30 2.86 -15.80 3.21
N GLU A 31 2.22 -16.97 3.20
CA GLU A 31 1.51 -17.51 4.38
C GLU A 31 2.47 -17.90 5.53
N GLN A 32 3.78 -17.88 5.27
CA GLN A 32 4.83 -18.21 6.22
C GLN A 32 5.34 -16.94 6.92
N GLY A 33 4.67 -16.56 8.02
CA GLY A 33 5.23 -15.62 8.98
C GLY A 33 4.48 -14.30 9.11
N GLY A 34 3.44 -14.31 9.95
CA GLY A 34 3.06 -13.10 10.68
C GLY A 34 2.36 -12.01 9.86
N GLN A 35 1.42 -12.39 8.98
CA GLN A 35 0.34 -11.47 8.65
C GLN A 35 -0.30 -11.05 9.98
N ARG A 36 -0.18 -9.76 10.36
CA ARG A 36 -1.27 -8.94 10.96
C ARG A 36 -0.79 -7.65 11.63
N ALA A 37 0.36 -7.59 12.30
CA ALA A 37 0.70 -6.42 13.14
C ALA A 37 1.42 -5.29 12.38
N GLY A 38 2.54 -5.59 11.71
CA GLY A 38 3.35 -4.59 11.01
C GLY A 38 2.63 -3.94 9.82
N ASN A 39 1.99 -4.76 8.97
CA ASN A 39 1.21 -4.26 7.83
C ASN A 39 0.03 -3.40 8.27
N ARG A 40 -0.66 -3.76 9.36
CA ARG A 40 -1.79 -2.97 9.86
C ARG A 40 -1.34 -1.62 10.39
N MET A 41 -0.27 -1.59 11.19
CA MET A 41 0.33 -0.33 11.65
C MET A 41 0.80 0.54 10.49
N ALA A 42 1.39 -0.05 9.45
CA ALA A 42 1.83 0.70 8.27
C ALA A 42 0.65 1.30 7.49
N LEU A 43 -0.44 0.56 7.30
CA LEU A 43 -1.65 1.07 6.63
C LEU A 43 -2.33 2.15 7.45
N ASP A 44 -2.41 1.99 8.77
CA ASP A 44 -2.95 3.01 9.67
C ASP A 44 -2.09 4.28 9.61
N ASN A 45 -0.76 4.16 9.63
CA ASN A 45 0.13 5.31 9.41
C ASN A 45 -0.12 6.02 8.07
N ILE A 46 -0.30 5.26 6.98
CA ILE A 46 -0.58 5.83 5.67
C ILE A 46 -1.95 6.51 5.70
N ARG A 47 -2.98 5.86 6.24
CA ARG A 47 -4.34 6.41 6.33
C ARG A 47 -4.37 7.70 7.16
N GLU A 48 -3.70 7.74 8.31
CA GLU A 48 -3.60 8.92 9.16
C GLU A 48 -2.93 10.08 8.42
N ARG A 49 -1.80 9.84 7.74
CA ARG A 49 -1.15 10.89 6.93
C ARG A 49 -2.03 11.34 5.78
N LEU A 50 -2.69 10.41 5.08
CA LEU A 50 -3.60 10.77 4.01
C LEU A 50 -4.74 11.66 4.52
N ALA A 51 -5.35 11.34 5.67
CA ALA A 51 -6.37 12.17 6.29
C ALA A 51 -5.84 13.55 6.69
N LEU A 52 -4.62 13.65 7.24
CA LEU A 52 -4.02 14.93 7.64
C LEU A 52 -3.74 15.87 6.45
N PHE A 53 -3.33 15.34 5.29
CA PHE A 53 -2.90 16.15 4.15
C PHE A 53 -3.98 16.32 3.08
N PHE A 54 -4.89 15.36 2.95
CA PHE A 54 -5.86 15.28 1.87
C PHE A 54 -7.31 15.12 2.36
N ASP A 55 -7.53 15.17 3.68
CA ASP A 55 -8.84 15.12 4.33
C ASP A 55 -9.69 13.94 3.85
N ALA A 56 -10.63 14.16 2.92
CA ALA A 56 -11.49 13.16 2.30
C ALA A 56 -11.23 12.94 0.80
N GLU A 57 -10.30 13.66 0.18
CA GLU A 57 -10.01 13.56 -1.25
C GLU A 57 -9.07 12.38 -1.59
N ALA A 58 -8.40 11.81 -0.58
CA ALA A 58 -7.54 10.65 -0.72
C ALA A 58 -8.31 9.34 -0.49
N ARG A 59 -8.01 8.33 -1.31
CA ARG A 59 -8.58 6.99 -1.21
C ARG A 59 -7.46 5.99 -1.00
N LEU A 60 -7.65 5.08 -0.06
CA LEU A 60 -6.77 3.93 0.15
C LEU A 60 -7.62 2.67 0.16
N GLU A 61 -7.35 1.79 -0.79
CA GLU A 61 -7.97 0.48 -0.91
C GLU A 61 -6.93 -0.62 -0.74
N THR A 62 -7.41 -1.77 -0.28
CA THR A 62 -6.57 -2.93 -0.05
C THR A 62 -7.29 -4.15 -0.57
N HIS A 63 -6.61 -4.89 -1.44
CA HIS A 63 -7.11 -6.09 -2.06
C HIS A 63 -6.17 -7.26 -1.73
N VAL A 64 -6.76 -8.39 -1.35
CA VAL A 64 -6.02 -9.63 -1.12
C VAL A 64 -6.61 -10.69 -2.03
N ALA A 65 -5.84 -11.13 -3.02
CA ALA A 65 -6.28 -12.12 -4.00
C ALA A 65 -5.08 -12.95 -4.48
N ASN A 66 -5.27 -14.25 -4.70
CA ASN A 66 -4.25 -15.17 -5.26
C ASN A 66 -2.89 -15.10 -4.55
N SER A 67 -2.88 -15.05 -3.22
CA SER A 67 -1.66 -14.90 -2.41
C SER A 67 -0.83 -13.67 -2.81
N ARG A 68 -1.50 -12.59 -3.24
CA ARG A 68 -0.92 -11.27 -3.43
C ARG A 68 -1.73 -10.25 -2.65
N TYR A 69 -1.00 -9.36 -1.97
CA TYR A 69 -1.52 -8.25 -1.23
C TYR A 69 -1.29 -6.99 -2.05
N ARG A 70 -2.36 -6.31 -2.43
CA ARG A 70 -2.32 -5.08 -3.22
C ARG A 70 -2.89 -3.93 -2.40
N VAL A 71 -2.16 -2.82 -2.33
CA VAL A 71 -2.63 -1.55 -1.77
C VAL A 71 -2.71 -0.56 -2.91
N GLU A 72 -3.84 0.11 -3.04
CA GLU A 72 -4.06 1.16 -4.04
C GLU A 72 -4.33 2.46 -3.31
N ILE A 73 -3.57 3.50 -3.65
CA ILE A 73 -3.64 4.83 -3.05
C ILE A 73 -3.94 5.79 -4.17
N GLU A 74 -4.95 6.61 -4.00
CA GLU A 74 -5.32 7.66 -4.95
C GLU A 74 -5.38 8.99 -4.21
N ILE A 75 -4.67 9.99 -4.71
CA ILE A 75 -4.63 11.33 -4.12
C ILE A 75 -4.75 12.41 -5.21
N PRO A 76 -5.31 13.59 -4.91
CA PRO A 76 -5.25 14.71 -5.83
C PRO A 76 -3.80 15.18 -6.02
N TYR A 77 -3.41 15.44 -7.25
CA TYR A 77 -2.11 16.01 -7.60
C TYR A 77 -2.16 17.52 -7.37
N ARG A 78 -1.66 17.96 -6.20
CA ARG A 78 -1.45 19.39 -5.93
C ARG A 78 -0.02 19.76 -6.31
N ARG A 79 0.13 20.69 -7.25
CA ARG A 79 1.44 21.28 -7.56
C ARG A 79 1.79 22.20 -6.39
N ALA A 80 2.87 21.89 -5.68
CA ALA A 80 3.43 22.78 -4.65
C ALA A 80 3.93 24.09 -5.27
#